data_AF-A0AA35VNK4-F1
#
_entry.id   AF-A0AA35VNK4-F1
#
_cell.length_a   1.000
_cell.length_b   1.000
_cell.length_c   1.000
_cell.angle_alpha   90.00
_cell.angle_beta   90.00
_cell.angle_gamma   90.00
#
_symmetry.space_group_name_H-M   'P 1'
#
loop_
_entity.id
_entity.type
_entity.pdbx_description
1 polymer ?
#
loop_
_entity_poly.entity_id
_entity_poly.type
_entity_poly.pdbx_seq_one_letter_code
_entity_poly.pdbx_strand_id
1 'polypeptide(L)'
;MNRFNLKLCSKDFNSRDYYTNIRKALLAGYFMQVVNLHPSNCLDHKAKWVIYNECVLTNKKKTFIRTVTDVRGEWLVGIAPHYYDLDNFPQCEAKQLLEKLYKKKEQHKRLIR
;
A
#
# COMPACT_ATOMS: atom_id res chain seq x y z
N MET A 1 -27.62 4.20 -0.06
CA MET A 1 -26.20 4.54 -0.29
C MET A 1 -25.97 5.33 -1.60
N ASN A 2 -26.90 6.20 -2.03
CA ASN A 2 -26.74 7.09 -3.21
C ASN A 2 -26.48 8.56 -2.82
N ARG A 3 -26.10 8.81 -1.57
CA ARG A 3 -26.07 10.17 -0.99
C ARG A 3 -25.00 11.08 -1.60
N PHE A 4 -23.98 10.49 -2.23
CA PHE A 4 -22.82 11.21 -2.77
C PHE A 4 -22.63 11.05 -4.28
N ASN A 5 -23.60 10.44 -4.98
CA ASN A 5 -23.56 10.23 -6.44
C ASN A 5 -22.26 9.56 -6.95
N LEU A 6 -21.65 8.70 -6.13
CA LEU A 6 -20.43 7.98 -6.50
C LEU A 6 -20.78 6.85 -7.47
N LYS A 7 -20.08 6.80 -8.61
CA LYS A 7 -20.27 5.76 -9.61
C LYS A 7 -19.74 4.43 -9.07
N LEU A 8 -20.65 3.47 -8.84
CA LEU A 8 -20.28 2.08 -8.56
C LEU A 8 -19.68 1.47 -9.83
N CYS A 9 -18.38 1.20 -9.80
CA CYS A 9 -17.65 0.55 -10.89
C CYS A 9 -16.94 -0.69 -10.37
N SER A 10 -17.33 -1.87 -10.85
CA SER A 10 -16.55 -3.10 -10.71
C SER A 10 -15.99 -3.48 -12.08
N LYS A 11 -14.74 -3.96 -12.14
CA LYS A 11 -14.23 -4.62 -13.36
C LYS A 11 -14.66 -6.09 -13.35
N ASP A 12 -14.65 -6.74 -14.51
CA ASP A 12 -14.89 -8.18 -14.59
C ASP A 12 -13.92 -8.96 -13.71
N PHE A 13 -14.43 -10.01 -13.07
CA PHE A 13 -13.67 -10.89 -12.17
C PHE A 13 -12.44 -11.51 -12.86
N ASN A 14 -12.56 -11.85 -14.14
CA ASN A 14 -11.50 -12.44 -14.95
C ASN A 14 -10.44 -11.41 -15.39
N SER A 15 -10.65 -10.12 -15.12
CA SER A 15 -9.67 -9.09 -15.46
C SER A 15 -8.42 -9.24 -14.60
N ARG A 16 -7.24 -9.22 -15.24
CA ARG A 16 -5.94 -9.18 -14.55
C ARG A 16 -5.84 -8.02 -13.54
N ASP A 17 -6.61 -6.97 -13.76
CA ASP A 17 -6.66 -5.78 -12.91
C ASP A 17 -7.63 -5.89 -11.74
N TYR A 18 -8.49 -6.92 -11.67
CA TYR A 18 -9.57 -7.00 -10.68
C TYR A 18 -9.05 -6.90 -9.24
N TYR A 19 -8.19 -7.84 -8.85
CA TYR A 19 -7.54 -7.82 -7.53
C TYR A 19 -6.58 -6.65 -7.36
N THR A 20 -6.00 -6.16 -8.45
CA THR A 20 -5.11 -5.00 -8.42
C THR A 20 -5.89 -3.74 -8.03
N ASN A 21 -7.06 -3.51 -8.62
CA ASN A 21 -7.88 -2.33 -8.33
C ASN A 21 -8.44 -2.36 -6.91
N ILE A 22 -8.82 -3.55 -6.41
CA ILE A 22 -9.25 -3.71 -5.01
C ILE A 22 -8.12 -3.31 -4.06
N ARG A 23 -6.89 -3.79 -4.31
CA ARG A 23 -5.71 -3.41 -3.50
C ARG A 23 -5.40 -1.92 -3.60
N LYS A 24 -5.49 -1.33 -4.79
CA LYS A 24 -5.30 0.11 -5.00
C LYS A 24 -6.35 0.95 -4.27
N ALA A 25 -7.60 0.50 -4.19
CA ALA A 25 -8.65 1.19 -3.44
C ALA A 25 -8.38 1.18 -1.92
N LEU A 26 -7.91 0.05 -1.38
CA LEU A 26 -7.51 -0.07 0.03
C LEU A 26 -6.32 0.85 0.39
N LEU A 27 -5.41 1.09 -0.57
CA LEU A 27 -4.27 2.00 -0.39
C LEU A 27 -4.67 3.45 -0.15
N ALA A 28 -5.85 3.87 -0.59
CA ALA A 28 -6.29 5.24 -0.40
C ALA A 28 -6.70 5.54 1.06
N GLY A 29 -6.86 4.52 1.92
CA GLY A 29 -7.47 4.67 3.25
C GLY A 29 -6.59 4.36 4.47
N TYR A 30 -5.48 3.63 4.35
CA TYR A 30 -4.71 3.13 5.51
C TYR A 30 -3.20 3.28 5.30
N PHE A 31 -2.54 4.12 6.11
CA PHE A 31 -1.08 4.24 6.12
C PHE A 31 -0.50 4.57 7.52
N MET A 32 0.75 4.13 7.74
CA MET A 32 1.63 4.29 8.91
C MET A 32 1.37 3.44 10.16
N GLN A 33 2.31 2.53 10.47
CA GLN A 33 2.84 2.23 11.81
C GLN A 33 3.96 1.17 11.74
N VAL A 34 4.86 1.15 12.73
CA VAL A 34 5.81 0.04 12.95
C VAL A 34 5.07 -1.08 13.65
N VAL A 35 4.93 -2.23 12.97
CA VAL A 35 3.97 -3.27 13.36
C VAL A 35 4.50 -4.66 13.05
N ASN A 36 4.10 -5.62 13.89
CA ASN A 36 4.32 -7.04 13.64
C ASN A 36 3.12 -7.63 12.91
N LEU A 37 3.34 -8.61 12.03
CA LEU A 37 2.25 -9.38 11.45
C LEU A 37 1.57 -10.19 12.56
N HIS A 38 0.24 -10.11 12.65
CA HIS A 38 -0.52 -10.96 13.57
C HIS A 38 -0.36 -12.44 13.19
N PRO A 39 -0.31 -13.40 14.14
CA PRO A 39 -0.14 -14.82 13.83
C PRO A 39 -1.24 -15.41 12.92
N SER A 40 -2.40 -14.78 12.86
CA SER A 40 -3.51 -15.17 11.97
C SER A 40 -3.38 -14.65 10.54
N ASN A 41 -2.26 -14.00 10.17
CA ASN A 41 -2.05 -13.55 8.81
C ASN A 41 -1.76 -14.75 7.89
N CYS A 42 -2.22 -14.68 6.64
CA CYS A 42 -2.05 -15.76 5.66
C CYS A 42 -0.90 -15.50 4.66
N LEU A 43 0.04 -14.60 4.97
CA LEU A 43 1.20 -14.38 4.11
C LEU A 43 2.22 -15.49 4.34
N ASP A 44 2.52 -16.23 3.28
CA ASP A 44 3.51 -17.30 3.23
C ASP A 44 4.94 -16.78 2.96
N HIS A 45 5.08 -15.50 2.63
CA HIS A 45 6.34 -14.87 2.27
C HIS A 45 6.53 -13.51 2.98
N LYS A 46 7.78 -13.05 3.00
CA LYS A 46 8.14 -11.73 3.53
C LYS A 46 7.83 -10.63 2.49
N ALA A 47 6.63 -10.07 2.57
CA ALA A 47 6.24 -8.90 1.79
C ALA A 47 7.03 -7.65 2.22
N LYS A 48 7.48 -6.85 1.24
CA LYS A 48 8.19 -5.58 1.49
C LYS A 48 7.25 -4.40 1.73
N TRP A 49 6.08 -4.44 1.10
CA TRP A 49 5.06 -3.40 1.19
C TRP A 49 3.71 -4.07 1.44
N VAL A 50 3.00 -3.62 2.46
CA VAL A 50 1.73 -4.21 2.84
C VAL A 50 0.70 -3.13 3.16
N ILE A 51 -0.56 -3.47 2.95
CA ILE A 51 -1.71 -2.75 3.52
C ILE A 51 -2.26 -3.60 4.65
N TYR A 52 -2.80 -2.96 5.67
CA TYR A 52 -3.57 -3.60 6.72
C TYR A 52 -4.90 -2.87 6.94
N ASN A 53 -5.92 -3.61 7.38
CA ASN A 53 -7.22 -3.03 7.75
C ASN A 53 -7.26 -2.62 9.22
N GLU A 54 -6.63 -3.41 10.09
CA GLU A 54 -6.72 -3.21 11.54
C GLU A 54 -5.33 -3.20 12.18
N CYS A 55 -5.18 -2.29 13.14
CA CYS A 55 -4.04 -2.22 14.02
C CYS A 55 -4.50 -2.51 15.45
N VAL A 56 -3.88 -3.49 16.09
CA VAL A 56 -4.22 -3.97 17.42
C VAL A 56 -3.06 -3.72 18.35
N LEU A 57 -3.30 -2.88 19.35
CA LEU A 57 -2.39 -2.68 20.46
C LEU A 57 -2.65 -3.76 21.50
N THR A 58 -1.58 -4.45 21.90
CA THR A 58 -1.66 -5.44 22.99
C THR A 58 -1.03 -4.90 24.27
N ASN A 59 -1.47 -5.42 25.42
CA ASN A 59 -0.96 -5.03 26.75
C ASN A 59 0.55 -5.22 26.92
N LYS A 60 1.21 -6.02 26.06
CA LYS A 60 2.65 -6.22 26.06
C LYS A 60 3.42 -5.16 25.24
N LYS A 61 2.82 -3.98 24.98
CA LYS A 61 3.36 -2.91 24.11
C LYS A 61 3.74 -3.39 22.70
N LYS A 62 3.13 -4.48 22.22
CA LYS A 62 3.29 -4.97 20.86
C LYS A 62 2.10 -4.56 20.03
N THR A 63 2.39 -3.99 18.87
CA THR A 63 1.39 -3.59 17.88
C THR A 63 1.35 -4.62 16.77
N PHE A 64 0.17 -5.21 16.55
CA PHE A 64 -0.04 -6.19 15.49
C PHE A 64 -0.96 -5.65 14.41
N ILE A 65 -0.64 -5.93 13.15
CA ILE A 65 -1.55 -5.68 12.03
C ILE A 65 -2.30 -6.95 11.64
N ARG A 66 -3.61 -6.79 11.41
CA ARG A 66 -4.52 -7.86 10.96
C ARG A 66 -5.07 -7.53 9.58
N THR A 67 -5.47 -8.58 8.87
CA THR A 67 -6.01 -8.50 7.50
C THR A 67 -5.03 -7.77 6.58
N VAL A 68 -3.89 -8.41 6.37
CA VAL A 68 -2.74 -7.83 5.67
C VAL A 68 -2.72 -8.31 4.22
N THR A 69 -2.48 -7.41 3.28
CA THR A 69 -2.36 -7.73 1.85
C THR A 69 -1.05 -7.18 1.28
N ASP A 70 -0.29 -8.03 0.58
CA ASP A 70 0.92 -7.63 -0.15
C ASP A 70 0.58 -6.73 -1.36
N VAL A 71 1.39 -5.69 -1.54
CA VAL A 71 1.24 -4.71 -2.60
C VAL A 71 2.56 -4.31 -3.22
N ARG A 72 2.50 -3.83 -4.46
CA ARG A 72 3.68 -3.25 -5.11
C ARG A 72 3.88 -1.82 -4.62
N GLY A 73 5.09 -1.49 -4.17
CA GLY A 73 5.42 -0.12 -3.73
C GLY A 73 5.19 0.95 -4.81
N GLU A 74 5.31 0.59 -6.09
CA GLU A 74 5.01 1.48 -7.23
C GLU A 74 3.56 1.98 -7.23
N TRP A 75 2.62 1.19 -6.67
CA TRP A 75 1.22 1.58 -6.58
C TRP A 75 1.01 2.66 -5.52
N LEU A 76 1.73 2.59 -4.39
CA LEU A 76 1.68 3.58 -3.31
C LEU A 76 1.99 4.98 -3.85
N VAL A 77 3.12 5.09 -4.53
CA VAL A 77 3.63 6.33 -5.14
C VAL A 77 2.76 6.77 -6.33
N GLY A 78 2.09 5.82 -7.01
CA GLY A 78 1.17 6.13 -8.10
C GLY A 78 -0.16 6.71 -7.63
N ILE A 79 -0.68 6.24 -6.49
CA ILE A 79 -2.02 6.58 -5.99
C ILE A 79 -1.98 7.82 -5.10
N ALA A 80 -1.00 7.90 -4.20
CA ALA A 80 -0.91 8.98 -3.21
C ALA A 80 0.49 9.63 -3.22
N PRO A 81 0.90 10.27 -4.33
CA PRO A 81 2.23 10.88 -4.44
C PRO A 81 2.46 12.01 -3.42
N HIS A 82 1.41 12.79 -3.10
CA HIS A 82 1.47 13.85 -2.09
C HIS A 82 1.75 13.32 -0.68
N TYR A 83 1.35 12.07 -0.42
CA TYR A 83 1.54 11.44 0.88
C TYR A 83 2.94 10.83 1.02
N TYR A 84 3.43 10.22 -0.06
CA TYR A 84 4.78 9.67 -0.14
C TYR A 84 5.79 10.67 -0.74
N ASP A 85 5.69 11.92 -0.31
CA ASP A 85 6.61 12.99 -0.71
C ASP A 85 7.94 12.84 0.04
N LEU A 86 9.04 12.69 -0.72
CA LEU A 86 10.36 12.43 -0.16
C LEU A 86 10.91 13.60 0.66
N ASP A 87 10.48 14.83 0.37
CA ASP A 87 10.96 16.02 1.08
C ASP A 87 10.40 16.07 2.50
N ASN A 88 9.13 15.66 2.66
CA ASN A 88 8.44 15.61 3.96
C ASN A 88 8.49 14.23 4.63
N PHE A 89 9.04 13.20 3.97
CA PHE A 89 9.10 11.85 4.54
C PHE A 89 10.23 11.73 5.58
N PRO A 90 9.96 11.13 6.76
CA PRO A 90 10.97 10.95 7.79
C PRO A 90 12.11 10.03 7.32
N GLN A 91 13.33 10.30 7.78
CA GLN A 91 14.49 9.48 7.44
C GLN A 91 14.36 8.08 8.07
N CYS A 92 14.17 7.07 7.23
CA CYS A 92 14.02 5.67 7.64
C CYS A 92 14.30 4.73 6.46
N GLU A 93 14.33 3.42 6.74
CA GLU A 93 14.50 2.39 5.70
C GLU A 93 13.42 2.49 4.61
N ALA A 94 12.17 2.80 5.00
CA ALA A 94 11.08 2.99 4.05
C ALA A 94 11.34 4.16 3.07
N LYS A 95 11.97 5.25 3.53
CA LYS A 95 12.36 6.37 2.66
C LYS A 95 13.36 5.94 1.60
N GLN A 96 14.39 5.18 1.99
CA GLN A 96 15.38 4.65 1.05
C GLN A 96 14.75 3.73 -0.01
N LEU A 97 13.74 2.95 0.38
CA LEU A 97 12.98 2.12 -0.55
C LEU A 97 12.11 2.97 -1.48
N LEU A 98 11.47 4.04 -0.98
CA LEU A 98 10.72 5.00 -1.79
C LEU A 98 11.62 5.69 -2.82
N GLU A 99 12.80 6.17 -2.41
CA GLU A 99 13.78 6.78 -3.32
C GLU A 99 14.17 5.84 -4.47
N LYS A 100 14.40 4.55 -4.18
CA LYS A 100 14.66 3.54 -5.21
C LYS A 100 13.48 3.38 -6.17
N LEU A 101 12.24 3.41 -5.65
CA LEU A 101 11.04 3.33 -6.48
C LEU A 101 10.88 4.55 -7.38
N TYR A 102 11.12 5.76 -6.86
CA TYR A 102 11.09 6.99 -7.66
C TYR A 102 12.16 6.99 -8.75
N LYS A 103 13.41 6.61 -8.43
CA LYS A 103 14.49 6.45 -9.43
C LYS A 103 14.11 5.47 -10.55
N LYS A 104 13.56 4.30 -10.17
CA LYS A 104 13.10 3.29 -11.15
C LYS A 104 11.96 3.83 -12.03
N LYS A 105 11.03 4.57 -11.45
CA LYS A 105 9.92 5.21 -12.18
C LYS A 105 10.41 6.26 -13.19
N GLU A 106 11.41 7.05 -12.83
CA GLU A 106 12.04 8.02 -13.75
C GLU A 106 12.80 7.34 -14.89
N GLN A 107 13.59 6.32 -14.60
CA GLN A 107 14.28 5.52 -15.62
C GLN A 107 13.29 4.92 -16.63
N HIS A 108 12.19 4.35 -16.13
CA HIS A 108 11.16 3.78 -16.99
C HIS A 108 10.49 4.84 -17.87
N LYS A 109 10.20 6.03 -17.36
CA LYS A 109 9.67 7.15 -18.16
C LYS A 109 10.62 7.61 -19.27
N ARG A 110 11.94 7.54 -19.04
CA ARG A 110 12.95 7.92 -20.05
C ARG A 110 13.07 6.90 -21.18
N LEU A 111 12.78 5.62 -20.91
CA LEU A 111 12.86 4.53 -21.91
C LEU A 111 11.67 4.49 -22.89
N ILE A 112 10.56 5.15 -22.54
CA ILE A 112 9.31 5.14 -23.33
C ILE A 112 9.12 6.45 -24.11
N ARG A 113 10.04 7.41 -23.93
CA ARG A 113 10.15 8.63 -24.74
C ARG A 113 11.15 8.40 -25.87
#